data_AF-A0A974XLN1-F1
#
_entry.id   AF-A0A974XLN1-F1
#
_cell.length_a   1.000
_cell.length_b   1.000
_cell.length_c   1.000
_cell.angle_alpha   90.00
_cell.angle_beta   90.00
_cell.angle_gamma   90.00
#
_symmetry.space_group_name_H-M   'P 1'
#
loop_
_entity.id
_entity.type
_entity.pdbx_description
1 polymer ?
#
loop_
_entity_poly.entity_id
_entity_poly.type
_entity_poly.pdbx_seq_one_letter_code
_entity_poly.pdbx_strand_id
1 'polypeptide(L)'
;MERIVLERIPLVFDRDLVMEMHRIRKDSEFGKEFMEMLKIAEDRLRCKAILRWADVVAVKDSTVQINDVVFESRVMADNLKNTDKVFLYILTVGDELDQDTDFDESVIRDMIKGTALYAGMTYLYDLLKEKFGFEQIAAMNPGSLPDWSIENNEKLFELIGNVEEAGAKLNEHHYIIPWNSSSGILFENGDGYLNCALCKNKCEKRRAPFDQREYDRIFTV
;
A
#
# COMPACT_ATOMS: atom_id res chain seq x y z
N MET A 1 -17.79 -12.69 -5.62
CA MET A 1 -16.89 -12.79 -4.46
C MET A 1 -16.74 -11.38 -3.92
N GLU A 2 -17.36 -11.04 -2.80
CA GLU A 2 -17.36 -9.67 -2.25
C GLU A 2 -16.06 -9.34 -1.48
N ARG A 3 -15.42 -10.35 -0.88
CA ARG A 3 -14.24 -10.23 -0.01
C ARG A 3 -13.23 -11.34 -0.31
N ILE A 4 -11.95 -11.04 -0.26
CA ILE A 4 -10.81 -11.95 -0.42
C ILE A 4 -9.91 -11.79 0.79
N VAL A 5 -9.60 -12.89 1.47
CA VAL A 5 -8.64 -12.91 2.58
C VAL A 5 -7.43 -13.73 2.15
N LEU A 6 -6.26 -13.11 2.24
CA LEU A 6 -4.96 -13.73 1.99
C LEU A 6 -4.28 -13.92 3.33
N GLU A 7 -4.43 -15.10 3.92
CA GLU A 7 -3.78 -15.48 5.19
C GLU A 7 -2.26 -15.63 5.06
N ARG A 8 -1.76 -15.76 3.82
CA ARG A 8 -0.33 -15.81 3.52
C ARG A 8 -0.07 -15.33 2.10
N ILE A 9 0.70 -14.27 1.98
CA ILE A 9 1.32 -13.84 0.72
C ILE A 9 2.73 -14.43 0.67
N PRO A 10 3.07 -15.26 -0.33
CA PRO A 10 4.40 -15.83 -0.46
C PRO A 10 5.40 -14.72 -0.81
N LEU A 11 6.32 -14.44 0.11
CA LEU A 11 7.42 -13.50 -0.14
C LEU A 11 8.63 -14.28 -0.61
N VAL A 12 9.01 -14.08 -1.87
CA VAL A 12 10.27 -14.55 -2.44
C VAL A 12 10.98 -13.33 -2.98
N PHE A 13 12.11 -12.97 -2.37
CA PHE A 13 12.86 -11.79 -2.74
C PHE A 13 13.81 -12.12 -3.89
N ASP A 14 13.77 -11.36 -4.97
CA ASP A 14 14.88 -11.38 -5.93
C ASP A 14 16.05 -10.63 -5.30
N ARG A 15 17.11 -11.36 -4.96
CA ARG A 15 18.27 -10.81 -4.25
C ARG A 15 18.93 -9.71 -5.06
N ASP A 16 19.01 -9.87 -6.38
CA ASP A 16 19.69 -8.91 -7.24
C ASP A 16 18.90 -7.60 -7.30
N LEU A 17 17.58 -7.70 -7.51
CA LEU A 17 16.69 -6.54 -7.53
C LEU A 17 16.65 -5.83 -6.18
N VAL A 18 16.60 -6.57 -5.07
CA VAL A 18 16.54 -5.97 -3.73
C VAL A 18 17.86 -5.27 -3.38
N MET A 19 19.00 -5.84 -3.75
CA MET A 19 20.30 -5.22 -3.53
C MET A 19 20.46 -3.94 -4.38
N GLU A 20 19.98 -3.95 -5.62
CA GLU A 20 19.95 -2.76 -6.48
C GLU A 20 19.02 -1.68 -5.92
N MET A 21 17.80 -2.06 -5.50
CA MET A 21 16.80 -1.16 -4.91
C MET A 21 17.37 -0.39 -3.72
N HIS A 22 18.10 -1.08 -2.84
CA HIS A 22 18.73 -0.49 -1.65
C HIS A 22 20.14 0.06 -1.91
N ARG A 23 20.65 -0.06 -3.13
CA ARG A 23 22.01 0.35 -3.54
C ARG A 23 23.11 -0.29 -2.69
N ILE A 24 22.93 -1.55 -2.31
CA ILE A 24 23.86 -2.33 -1.50
C ILE A 24 24.84 -3.09 -2.39
N ARG A 25 26.14 -2.98 -2.08
CA ARG A 25 27.18 -3.78 -2.75
C ARG A 25 27.20 -5.20 -2.21
N LYS A 26 26.97 -6.19 -3.08
CA LYS A 26 26.84 -7.62 -2.71
C LYS A 26 28.08 -8.23 -2.06
N ASP A 27 29.27 -7.73 -2.41
CA ASP A 27 30.56 -8.21 -1.92
C ASP A 27 30.98 -7.60 -0.57
N SER A 28 30.30 -6.54 -0.13
CA SER A 28 30.52 -5.92 1.18
C SER A 28 30.03 -6.80 2.32
N GLU A 29 30.58 -6.61 3.53
CA GLU A 29 30.15 -7.33 4.74
C GLU A 29 28.65 -7.13 5.01
N PHE A 30 28.21 -5.87 5.02
CA PHE A 30 26.79 -5.52 5.14
C PHE A 30 25.93 -6.18 4.06
N GLY A 31 26.43 -6.26 2.81
CA GLY A 31 25.68 -6.90 1.73
C GLY A 31 25.49 -8.41 1.93
N LYS A 32 26.50 -9.09 2.46
CA LYS A 32 26.42 -10.53 2.78
C LYS A 32 25.43 -10.78 3.91
N GLU A 33 25.55 -10.00 4.98
CA GLU A 33 24.63 -10.04 6.12
C GLU A 33 23.18 -9.76 5.69
N PHE A 34 22.96 -8.69 4.92
CA PHE A 34 21.63 -8.34 4.44
C PHE A 34 20.99 -9.45 3.58
N MET A 35 21.78 -10.14 2.73
CA MET A 35 21.30 -11.29 1.96
C MET A 35 20.93 -12.50 2.84
N GLU A 36 21.69 -12.75 3.90
CA GLU A 36 21.37 -13.79 4.89
C GLU A 36 20.09 -13.47 5.64
N MET A 37 19.94 -12.22 6.10
CA MET A 37 18.75 -11.74 6.79
C MET A 37 17.51 -11.75 5.90
N LEU A 38 17.63 -11.44 4.60
CA LEU A 38 16.54 -11.59 3.63
C LEU A 38 16.04 -13.04 3.57
N LYS A 39 16.95 -14.01 3.52
CA LYS A 39 16.57 -15.44 3.48
C LYS A 39 15.82 -15.85 4.75
N ILE A 40 16.31 -15.42 5.91
CA ILE A 40 15.63 -15.70 7.18
C ILE A 40 14.24 -15.06 7.20
N ALA A 41 14.11 -13.83 6.69
CA ALA A 41 12.86 -13.10 6.67
C ALA A 41 11.77 -13.77 5.82
N GLU A 42 12.12 -14.42 4.69
CA GLU A 42 11.16 -15.16 3.84
C GLU A 42 10.41 -16.25 4.62
N ASP A 43 11.11 -16.93 5.54
CA ASP A 43 10.53 -17.99 6.36
C ASP A 43 9.73 -17.46 7.55
N ARG A 44 10.05 -16.26 8.03
CA ARG A 44 9.49 -15.70 9.28
C ARG A 44 8.31 -14.75 9.06
N LEU A 45 8.38 -13.89 8.05
CA LEU A 45 7.31 -12.93 7.76
C LEU A 45 5.98 -13.65 7.50
N ARG A 46 4.88 -13.09 8.03
CA ARG A 46 3.52 -13.52 7.69
C ARG A 46 2.76 -12.36 7.07
N CYS A 47 3.12 -12.06 5.84
CA CYS A 47 2.41 -11.04 5.08
C CYS A 47 0.98 -11.48 4.78
N LYS A 48 0.01 -10.62 5.11
CA LYS A 48 -1.42 -10.86 5.00
C LYS A 48 -2.12 -9.70 4.34
N ALA A 49 -3.22 -9.98 3.66
CA ALA A 49 -4.08 -8.93 3.13
C ALA A 49 -5.55 -9.30 3.13
N ILE A 50 -6.40 -8.28 3.19
CA ILE A 50 -7.83 -8.40 2.90
C ILE A 50 -8.14 -7.43 1.77
N LEU A 51 -8.89 -7.89 0.77
CA LEU A 51 -9.46 -7.08 -0.28
C LEU A 51 -10.98 -7.21 -0.25
N ARG A 52 -11.68 -6.10 -0.41
CA ARG A 52 -13.14 -6.09 -0.49
C ARG A 52 -13.61 -5.21 -1.63
N TRP A 53 -14.53 -5.71 -2.44
CA TRP A 53 -15.21 -4.86 -3.42
C TRP A 53 -16.07 -3.82 -2.72
N ALA A 54 -16.05 -2.60 -3.24
CA ALA A 54 -16.97 -1.56 -2.87
C ALA A 54 -17.46 -0.81 -4.11
N ASP A 55 -18.73 -0.42 -4.09
CA ASP A 55 -19.37 0.31 -5.16
C ASP A 55 -19.06 1.80 -5.03
N VAL A 56 -18.68 2.44 -6.12
CA VAL A 56 -18.63 3.90 -6.21
C VAL A 56 -20.03 4.36 -6.56
N VAL A 57 -20.78 4.82 -5.56
CA VAL A 57 -22.20 5.13 -5.70
C VAL A 57 -22.42 6.51 -6.32
N ALA A 58 -21.58 7.47 -5.96
CA ALA A 58 -21.67 8.82 -6.48
C ALA A 58 -20.32 9.53 -6.43
N VAL A 59 -20.05 10.34 -7.45
CA VAL A 59 -18.94 11.28 -7.49
C VAL A 59 -19.53 12.67 -7.72
N LYS A 60 -19.32 13.59 -6.78
CA LYS A 60 -19.86 14.95 -6.86
C LYS A 60 -18.87 15.96 -6.32
N ASP A 61 -18.52 16.94 -7.13
CA ASP A 61 -17.58 18.00 -6.75
C ASP A 61 -16.26 17.41 -6.22
N SER A 62 -15.98 17.56 -4.93
CA SER A 62 -14.81 17.01 -4.23
C SER A 62 -15.15 15.83 -3.32
N THR A 63 -16.29 15.18 -3.51
CA THR A 63 -16.73 14.06 -2.68
C THR A 63 -16.98 12.81 -3.51
N VAL A 64 -16.66 11.67 -2.91
CA VAL A 64 -16.93 10.34 -3.45
C VAL A 64 -17.66 9.53 -2.40
N GLN A 65 -18.80 8.98 -2.78
CA GLN A 65 -19.52 8.00 -1.99
C GLN A 65 -19.09 6.60 -2.41
N ILE A 66 -18.49 5.86 -1.47
CA ILE A 66 -18.13 4.47 -1.62
C ILE A 66 -19.01 3.65 -0.67
N ASN A 67 -19.85 2.77 -1.22
CA ASN A 67 -20.98 2.16 -0.53
C ASN A 67 -21.84 3.23 0.19
N ASP A 68 -21.92 3.16 1.51
CA ASP A 68 -22.68 4.04 2.40
C ASP A 68 -21.82 5.15 3.04
N VAL A 69 -20.53 5.22 2.72
CA VAL A 69 -19.58 6.18 3.32
C VAL A 69 -19.16 7.24 2.30
N VAL A 70 -19.11 8.49 2.76
CA VAL A 70 -18.64 9.63 1.96
C VAL A 70 -17.21 10.00 2.36
N PHE A 71 -16.34 10.08 1.35
CA PHE A 71 -14.99 10.62 1.43
C PHE A 71 -14.94 11.99 0.76
N GLU A 72 -14.26 12.94 1.41
CA GLU A 72 -13.93 14.22 0.81
C GLU A 72 -12.51 14.14 0.28
N SER A 73 -12.35 14.15 -1.03
CA SER A 73 -11.06 14.16 -1.72
C SER A 73 -11.28 14.53 -3.18
N ARG A 74 -10.63 15.61 -3.63
CA ARG A 74 -10.65 16.06 -5.02
C ARG A 74 -9.90 15.08 -5.91
N VAL A 75 -8.76 14.57 -5.46
CA VAL A 75 -8.00 13.59 -6.23
C VAL A 75 -8.76 12.27 -6.38
N MET A 76 -9.51 11.86 -5.36
CA MET A 76 -10.37 10.68 -5.45
C MET A 76 -11.53 10.91 -6.42
N ALA A 77 -12.21 12.05 -6.29
CA ALA A 77 -13.30 12.43 -7.18
C ALA A 77 -12.83 12.52 -8.63
N ASP A 78 -11.61 13.02 -8.89
CA ASP A 78 -11.06 13.10 -10.24
C ASP A 78 -10.76 11.74 -10.86
N ASN A 79 -10.16 10.83 -10.08
CA ASN A 79 -9.81 9.49 -10.54
C ASN A 79 -11.00 8.53 -10.67
N LEU A 80 -12.08 8.73 -9.90
CA LEU A 80 -13.21 7.78 -9.83
C LEU A 80 -14.45 8.20 -10.64
N LYS A 81 -14.39 9.29 -11.43
CA LYS A 81 -15.56 9.83 -12.17
C LYS A 81 -16.31 8.81 -13.02
N ASN A 82 -15.56 7.88 -13.62
CA ASN A 82 -16.09 6.85 -14.53
C ASN A 82 -15.81 5.44 -14.00
N THR A 83 -15.64 5.30 -12.69
CA THR A 83 -15.30 4.04 -12.03
C THR A 83 -16.50 3.57 -11.23
N ASP A 84 -17.05 2.40 -11.55
CA ASP A 84 -18.23 1.86 -10.86
C ASP A 84 -17.87 1.15 -9.54
N LYS A 85 -16.66 0.60 -9.44
CA LYS A 85 -16.22 -0.20 -8.30
C LYS A 85 -14.73 -0.05 -8.03
N VAL A 86 -14.36 -0.19 -6.77
CA VAL A 86 -12.97 -0.24 -6.31
C VAL A 86 -12.75 -1.43 -5.38
N PHE A 87 -11.50 -1.84 -5.22
CA PHE A 87 -11.10 -2.68 -4.10
C PHE A 87 -10.65 -1.82 -2.94
N LEU A 88 -11.30 -1.98 -1.79
CA LEU A 88 -10.73 -1.59 -0.51
C LEU A 88 -9.70 -2.63 -0.12
N TYR A 89 -8.58 -2.21 0.47
CA TYR A 89 -7.59 -3.15 0.94
C TYR A 89 -6.95 -2.76 2.27
N ILE A 90 -6.48 -3.78 2.97
CA ILE A 90 -5.48 -3.71 4.02
C ILE A 90 -4.42 -4.76 3.70
N LEU A 91 -3.16 -4.38 3.79
CA LEU A 91 -1.98 -5.21 3.64
C LEU A 91 -1.09 -4.99 4.85
N THR A 92 -0.60 -6.06 5.47
CA THR A 92 0.44 -5.99 6.50
C THR A 92 1.54 -6.99 6.22
N VAL A 93 2.77 -6.65 6.57
CA VAL A 93 3.89 -7.60 6.56
C VAL A 93 3.97 -8.43 7.84
N GLY A 94 3.14 -8.11 8.85
CA GLY A 94 3.18 -8.70 10.18
C GLY A 94 4.15 -7.98 11.13
N ASP A 95 4.19 -8.44 12.38
CA ASP A 95 5.09 -7.98 13.43
C ASP A 95 6.14 -9.04 13.81
N GLU A 96 6.25 -10.13 13.04
CA GLU A 96 7.15 -11.25 13.38
C GLU A 96 8.59 -10.77 13.51
N LEU A 97 9.06 -9.92 12.60
CA LEU A 97 10.42 -9.37 12.66
C LEU A 97 10.60 -8.29 13.74
N ASP A 98 9.52 -7.67 14.22
CA ASP A 98 9.61 -6.69 15.31
C ASP A 98 9.87 -7.36 16.66
N GLN A 99 9.53 -8.64 16.79
CA GLN A 99 9.69 -9.45 17.99
C GLN A 99 10.91 -10.39 17.92
N ASP A 100 11.66 -10.34 16.83
CA ASP A 100 12.71 -11.30 16.51
C ASP A 100 14.10 -10.76 16.88
N THR A 101 14.79 -11.47 17.78
CA THR A 101 16.11 -11.08 18.26
C THR A 101 17.20 -11.13 17.19
N ASP A 102 17.01 -11.94 16.14
CA ASP A 102 17.98 -11.94 15.03
C ASP A 102 17.90 -10.63 14.22
N PHE A 103 16.81 -9.86 14.37
CA PHE A 103 16.55 -8.58 13.70
C PHE A 103 16.64 -7.39 14.68
N ASP A 104 17.51 -7.50 15.69
CA ASP A 104 17.77 -6.41 16.65
C ASP A 104 18.29 -5.14 15.96
N GLU A 105 19.00 -5.29 14.82
CA GLU A 105 19.41 -4.16 13.98
C GLU A 105 18.21 -3.52 13.26
N SER A 106 17.81 -2.34 13.73
CA SER A 106 16.64 -1.62 13.17
C SER A 106 16.77 -1.32 11.68
N VAL A 107 17.98 -1.05 11.18
CA VAL A 107 18.19 -0.68 9.77
C VAL A 107 17.88 -1.85 8.84
N ILE A 108 18.47 -3.03 9.07
CA ILE A 108 18.23 -4.22 8.24
C ILE A 108 16.76 -4.63 8.32
N ARG A 109 16.19 -4.64 9.53
CA ARG A 109 14.78 -4.95 9.75
C ARG A 109 13.86 -4.03 8.96
N ASP A 110 14.03 -2.71 9.07
CA ASP A 110 13.18 -1.73 8.41
C ASP A 110 13.30 -1.78 6.88
N MET A 111 14.52 -2.02 6.38
CA MET A 111 14.77 -2.23 4.95
C MET A 111 14.04 -3.48 4.43
N ILE A 112 14.14 -4.60 5.13
CA ILE A 112 13.48 -5.86 4.76
C ILE A 112 11.96 -5.73 4.84
N LYS A 113 11.41 -5.19 5.93
CA LYS A 113 9.95 -4.96 6.05
C LYS A 113 9.44 -4.00 4.98
N GLY A 114 10.24 -3.00 4.61
CA GLY A 114 9.95 -2.10 3.50
C GLY A 114 9.91 -2.81 2.14
N THR A 115 10.84 -3.74 1.90
CA THR A 115 10.85 -4.59 0.70
C THR A 115 9.68 -5.57 0.69
N ALA A 116 9.36 -6.17 1.84
CA ALA A 116 8.22 -7.07 2.01
C ALA A 116 6.90 -6.38 1.69
N LEU A 117 6.71 -5.14 2.15
CA LEU A 117 5.49 -4.37 1.87
C LEU A 117 5.37 -4.07 0.37
N TYR A 118 6.48 -3.73 -0.30
CA TYR A 118 6.49 -3.54 -1.75
C TYR A 118 6.14 -4.83 -2.49
N ALA A 119 6.75 -5.96 -2.13
CA ALA A 119 6.45 -7.26 -2.71
C ALA A 119 4.99 -7.68 -2.49
N GLY A 120 4.45 -7.42 -1.30
CA GLY A 120 3.03 -7.64 -0.98
C GLY A 120 2.10 -6.82 -1.87
N MET A 121 2.40 -5.53 -2.09
CA MET A 121 1.63 -4.70 -3.02
C MET A 121 1.69 -5.19 -4.46
N THR A 122 2.88 -5.60 -4.93
CA THR A 122 3.04 -6.20 -6.27
C THR A 122 2.20 -7.47 -6.40
N TYR A 123 2.20 -8.34 -5.38
CA TYR A 123 1.37 -9.53 -5.37
C TYR A 123 -0.13 -9.19 -5.47
N LEU A 124 -0.60 -8.14 -4.78
CA LEU A 124 -1.99 -7.70 -4.91
C LEU A 124 -2.30 -7.22 -6.33
N TYR A 125 -1.38 -6.49 -6.96
CA TYR A 125 -1.56 -6.05 -8.35
C TYR A 125 -1.63 -7.22 -9.33
N ASP A 126 -0.73 -8.19 -9.20
CA ASP A 126 -0.74 -9.39 -10.04
C ASP A 126 -2.02 -10.21 -9.83
N LEU A 127 -2.45 -10.37 -8.58
CA LEU A 127 -3.73 -11.02 -8.27
C LEU A 127 -4.92 -10.31 -8.94
N LEU A 128 -4.96 -8.98 -8.88
CA LEU A 128 -6.05 -8.21 -9.49
C LEU A 128 -6.04 -8.30 -11.02
N LYS A 129 -4.85 -8.27 -11.62
CA LYS A 129 -4.66 -8.48 -13.05
C LYS A 129 -5.12 -9.87 -13.48
N GLU A 130 -4.63 -10.92 -12.83
CA GLU A 130 -4.95 -12.31 -13.19
C GLU A 130 -6.42 -12.67 -12.97
N LYS A 131 -7.01 -12.20 -11.85
CA LYS A 131 -8.35 -12.62 -11.43
C LYS A 131 -9.47 -11.74 -11.99
N PHE A 132 -9.19 -10.46 -12.24
CA PHE A 132 -10.20 -9.48 -12.64
C PHE A 132 -9.88 -8.75 -13.96
N GLY A 133 -8.71 -9.00 -14.56
CA GLY A 133 -8.35 -8.44 -15.86
C GLY A 133 -7.93 -6.97 -15.82
N PHE A 134 -7.56 -6.44 -14.65
CA PHE A 134 -7.07 -5.06 -14.55
C PHE A 134 -5.72 -4.93 -15.27
N GLU A 135 -5.65 -4.13 -16.35
CA GLU A 135 -4.41 -3.96 -17.12
C GLU A 135 -3.43 -3.02 -16.42
N GLN A 136 -3.94 -1.94 -15.84
CA GLN A 136 -3.19 -0.97 -15.05
C GLN A 136 -3.91 -0.71 -13.75
N ILE A 137 -3.17 -0.63 -12.63
CA ILE A 137 -3.74 -0.50 -11.29
C ILE A 137 -3.16 0.74 -10.63
N ALA A 138 -4.05 1.57 -10.10
CA ALA A 138 -3.72 2.69 -9.24
C ALA A 138 -4.00 2.32 -7.79
N ALA A 139 -3.25 2.95 -6.89
CA ALA A 139 -3.51 2.90 -5.46
C ALA A 139 -3.59 4.32 -4.91
N MET A 140 -4.60 4.55 -4.08
CA MET A 140 -4.69 5.73 -3.24
C MET A 140 -4.72 5.28 -1.78
N ASN A 141 -4.10 6.08 -0.90
CA ASN A 141 -3.92 5.75 0.50
C ASN A 141 -4.20 6.98 1.39
N PRO A 142 -4.93 6.83 2.51
CA PRO A 142 -5.01 7.88 3.51
C PRO A 142 -3.63 8.35 3.97
N GLY A 143 -3.48 9.66 4.16
CA GLY A 143 -2.25 10.33 4.58
C GLY A 143 -1.17 10.48 3.50
N SER A 144 -1.36 9.91 2.30
CA SER A 144 -0.35 10.02 1.22
C SER A 144 -0.39 11.35 0.46
N LEU A 145 -1.56 11.99 0.39
CA LEU A 145 -1.79 13.28 -0.26
C LEU A 145 -2.58 14.22 0.67
N PRO A 146 -2.53 15.55 0.45
CA PRO A 146 -3.06 16.51 1.41
C PRO A 146 -4.58 16.47 1.63
N ASP A 147 -5.36 15.99 0.66
CA ASP A 147 -6.82 16.02 0.68
C ASP A 147 -7.47 14.69 1.08
N TRP A 148 -6.67 13.67 1.43
CA TRP A 148 -7.19 12.44 2.01
C TRP A 148 -6.40 12.08 3.25
N SER A 149 -6.86 12.58 4.39
CA SER A 149 -6.14 12.53 5.66
C SER A 149 -6.12 11.13 6.28
N ILE A 150 -5.17 10.88 7.19
CA ILE A 150 -4.92 9.55 7.79
C ILE A 150 -6.11 9.03 8.62
N GLU A 151 -6.92 9.93 9.18
CA GLU A 151 -8.15 9.64 9.93
C GLU A 151 -9.15 8.81 9.11
N ASN A 152 -9.10 8.91 7.77
CA ASN A 152 -9.95 8.11 6.89
C ASN A 152 -9.65 6.60 6.92
N ASN A 153 -8.56 6.18 7.59
CA ASN A 153 -8.35 4.78 7.92
C ASN A 153 -9.50 4.20 8.74
N GLU A 154 -10.14 4.96 9.62
CA GLU A 154 -11.28 4.45 10.41
C GLU A 154 -12.42 4.02 9.50
N LYS A 155 -12.81 4.92 8.58
CA LYS A 155 -13.83 4.67 7.56
C LYS A 155 -13.47 3.48 6.66
N LEU A 156 -12.22 3.39 6.21
CA LEU A 156 -11.76 2.25 5.41
C LEU A 156 -11.83 0.94 6.19
N PHE A 157 -11.42 0.94 7.46
CA PHE A 157 -11.43 -0.26 8.30
C PHE A 157 -12.85 -0.76 8.54
N GLU A 158 -13.79 0.17 8.80
CA GLU A 158 -15.21 -0.14 8.91
C GLU A 158 -15.77 -0.75 7.62
N LEU A 159 -15.49 -0.13 6.47
CA LEU A 159 -15.95 -0.64 5.17
C LEU A 159 -15.32 -2.00 4.81
N ILE A 160 -14.03 -2.21 5.11
CA ILE A 160 -13.35 -3.49 4.84
C ILE A 160 -13.95 -4.59 5.71
N GLY A 161 -14.17 -4.31 7.00
CA GLY A 161 -14.71 -5.24 7.97
C GLY A 161 -13.75 -6.36 8.37
N ASN A 162 -13.74 -6.70 9.66
CA ASN A 162 -12.89 -7.73 10.28
C ASN A 162 -11.41 -7.62 9.85
N VAL A 163 -10.84 -6.41 9.93
CA VAL A 163 -9.43 -6.17 9.55
C VAL A 163 -8.44 -6.91 10.46
N GLU A 164 -8.89 -7.29 11.66
CA GLU A 164 -8.13 -8.04 12.66
C GLU A 164 -7.76 -9.45 12.18
N GLU A 165 -8.49 -10.00 11.19
CA GLU A 165 -8.13 -11.26 10.53
C GLU A 165 -6.76 -11.15 9.82
N ALA A 166 -6.42 -9.96 9.31
CA ALA A 166 -5.09 -9.66 8.79
C ALA A 166 -4.07 -9.35 9.89
N GLY A 167 -4.47 -9.26 11.16
CA GLY A 167 -3.63 -8.83 12.27
C GLY A 167 -3.43 -7.31 12.35
N ALA A 168 -4.20 -6.53 11.58
CA ALA A 168 -4.10 -5.08 11.54
C ALA A 168 -5.09 -4.41 12.51
N LYS A 169 -4.65 -3.33 13.15
CA LYS A 169 -5.49 -2.44 13.97
C LYS A 169 -5.05 -0.99 13.83
N LEU A 170 -5.91 -0.05 14.21
CA LEU A 170 -5.54 1.36 14.33
C LEU A 170 -5.06 1.68 15.74
N ASN A 171 -4.09 2.58 15.85
CA ASN A 171 -3.77 3.24 17.11
C ASN A 171 -4.61 4.53 17.30
N GLU A 172 -4.40 5.23 18.41
CA GLU A 172 -5.10 6.47 18.77
C GLU A 172 -4.87 7.65 17.81
N HIS A 173 -3.92 7.52 16.89
CA HIS A 173 -3.59 8.50 15.87
C HIS A 173 -3.93 8.00 14.44
N HIS A 174 -4.76 6.95 14.35
CA HIS A 174 -5.23 6.35 13.09
C HIS A 174 -4.12 5.75 12.21
N TYR A 175 -2.93 5.52 12.76
CA TYR A 175 -1.91 4.72 12.09
C TYR A 175 -2.20 3.24 12.26
N ILE A 176 -1.82 2.47 11.25
CA ILE A 176 -1.99 1.02 11.24
C ILE A 176 -0.84 0.36 11.98
N ILE A 177 -1.18 -0.57 12.87
CA ILE A 177 -0.25 -1.47 13.55
C ILE A 177 -0.55 -2.90 13.07
N PRO A 178 0.47 -3.69 12.64
CA PRO A 178 1.91 -3.39 12.64
C PRO A 178 2.31 -2.22 11.71
N TRP A 179 3.38 -1.49 12.04
CA TRP A 179 3.74 -0.23 11.35
C TRP A 179 4.02 -0.38 9.85
N ASN A 180 4.50 -1.54 9.43
CA ASN A 180 4.70 -1.86 8.01
C ASN A 180 3.41 -2.46 7.42
N SER A 181 2.38 -1.62 7.42
CA SER A 181 1.08 -1.93 6.84
C SER A 181 0.63 -0.80 5.92
N SER A 182 -0.29 -1.10 5.01
CA SER A 182 -0.86 -0.16 4.07
C SER A 182 -2.34 -0.48 3.84
N SER A 183 -3.19 0.53 3.91
CA SER A 183 -4.60 0.47 3.55
C SER A 183 -4.91 1.48 2.46
N GLY A 184 -5.99 1.26 1.73
CA GLY A 184 -6.42 2.21 0.72
C GLY A 184 -7.46 1.65 -0.22
N ILE A 185 -7.51 2.26 -1.41
CA ILE A 185 -8.30 1.79 -2.54
C ILE A 185 -7.39 1.41 -3.71
N LEU A 186 -7.78 0.36 -4.43
CA LEU A 186 -7.20 -0.08 -5.70
C LEU A 186 -8.27 -0.03 -6.79
N PHE A 187 -7.92 0.51 -7.94
CA PHE A 187 -8.84 0.67 -9.06
C PHE A 187 -8.09 0.60 -10.40
N GLU A 188 -8.82 0.34 -11.47
CA GLU A 188 -8.27 0.32 -12.82
C GLU A 188 -7.81 1.72 -13.24
N ASN A 189 -6.60 1.80 -13.78
CA ASN A 189 -5.87 3.06 -13.97
C ASN A 189 -5.64 3.36 -15.46
N GLY A 190 -6.73 3.67 -16.16
CA GLY A 190 -6.67 4.01 -17.59
C GLY A 190 -5.83 5.27 -17.88
N ASP A 191 -5.80 6.22 -16.93
CA ASP A 191 -5.18 7.54 -17.11
C ASP A 191 -3.74 7.63 -16.58
N GLY A 192 -3.19 6.54 -16.03
CA GLY A 192 -1.80 6.50 -15.57
C GLY A 192 -1.51 7.27 -14.28
N TYR A 193 -2.53 7.45 -13.43
CA TYR A 193 -2.43 8.12 -12.14
C TYR A 193 -1.39 7.46 -11.20
N LEU A 194 -0.60 8.28 -10.52
CA LEU A 194 0.31 7.87 -9.44
C LEU A 194 0.37 8.95 -8.35
N ASN A 195 0.13 8.59 -7.08
CA ASN A 195 0.28 9.49 -5.93
C ASN A 195 1.62 10.26 -5.94
N CYS A 196 2.70 9.63 -6.43
CA CYS A 196 4.02 10.25 -6.49
C CYS A 196 4.06 11.53 -7.33
N ALA A 197 3.26 11.64 -8.38
CA ALA A 197 3.19 12.85 -9.20
C ALA A 197 2.66 14.05 -8.41
N LEU A 198 1.81 13.81 -7.41
CA LEU A 198 1.17 14.82 -6.57
C LEU A 198 1.86 15.03 -5.21
N CYS A 199 2.79 14.16 -4.83
CA CYS A 199 3.46 14.26 -3.53
C CYS A 199 4.67 15.21 -3.60
N LYS A 200 4.73 16.20 -2.69
CA LYS A 200 5.87 17.14 -2.58
C LYS A 200 7.05 16.61 -1.76
N ASN A 201 6.88 15.51 -1.04
CA ASN A 201 7.90 14.97 -0.14
C ASN A 201 9.08 14.38 -0.92
N LYS A 202 10.30 14.56 -0.40
CA LYS A 202 11.47 13.81 -0.87
C LYS A 202 11.34 12.37 -0.37
N CYS A 203 11.17 11.43 -1.29
CA CYS A 203 10.97 10.01 -1.00
C CYS A 203 11.88 9.19 -1.91
N GLU A 204 12.67 8.31 -1.34
CA GLU A 204 13.60 7.44 -2.09
C GLU A 204 12.85 6.41 -2.93
N LYS A 205 11.66 5.99 -2.47
CA LYS A 205 10.79 5.01 -3.14
C LYS A 205 9.85 5.64 -4.18
N ARG A 206 10.16 6.85 -4.65
CA ARG A 206 9.32 7.62 -5.57
C ARG A 206 9.24 6.92 -6.94
N ARG A 207 8.01 6.67 -7.42
CA ARG A 207 7.72 6.03 -8.71
C ARG A 207 7.50 7.00 -9.87
N ALA A 208 7.24 8.28 -9.58
CA ALA A 208 7.07 9.33 -10.58
C ALA A 208 7.61 10.67 -10.09
N PRO A 209 8.20 11.51 -10.96
CA PRO A 209 8.61 12.87 -10.60
C PRO A 209 7.39 13.69 -10.16
N PHE A 210 7.62 14.67 -9.28
CA PHE A 210 6.57 15.60 -8.86
C PHE A 210 6.16 16.48 -10.07
N ASP A 211 4.86 16.55 -10.34
CA ASP A 211 4.27 17.36 -11.40
C ASP A 211 3.51 18.54 -10.77
N GLN A 212 4.12 19.72 -10.87
CA GLN A 212 3.54 20.95 -10.34
C GLN A 212 2.24 21.34 -11.04
N ARG A 213 2.10 21.09 -12.35
CA ARG A 213 0.90 21.45 -13.10
C ARG A 213 -0.28 20.60 -12.67
N GLU A 214 -0.04 19.31 -12.52
CA GLU A 214 -1.05 18.36 -12.09
C GLU A 214 -1.46 18.58 -10.62
N TYR A 215 -0.48 18.92 -9.76
CA TYR A 215 -0.75 19.36 -8.39
C TYR A 215 -1.68 20.58 -8.35
N ASP A 216 -1.37 21.61 -9.13
CA ASP A 216 -2.17 22.84 -9.12
C ASP A 216 -3.58 22.60 -9.67
N ARG A 217 -3.72 21.77 -10.70
CA ARG A 217 -5.02 21.36 -11.27
C ARG A 217 -5.94 20.75 -10.20
N ILE A 218 -5.39 19.91 -9.31
CA ILE A 218 -6.17 19.21 -8.28
C ILE A 218 -6.39 20.08 -7.03
N PHE A 219 -5.34 20.74 -6.53
CA PHE A 219 -5.35 21.33 -5.18
C PHE A 219 -5.46 22.85 -5.13
N THR A 220 -5.26 23.56 -6.25
CA THR A 220 -5.15 25.03 -6.26
C THR A 220 -6.30 25.73 -7.00
N VAL A 221 -7.16 24.97 -7.71
CA VAL A 221 -8.31 25.50 -8.48
C VAL A 221 -9.57 25.66 -7.63
#